data_AF-A0A383UUK1-F1
#
_entry.id   AF-A0A383UUK1-F1
#
_cell.length_a   1.000
_cell.length_b   1.000
_cell.length_c   1.000
_cell.angle_alpha   90.00
_cell.angle_beta   90.00
_cell.angle_gamma   90.00
#
_symmetry.space_group_name_H-M   'P 1'
#
loop_
_entity.id
_entity.type
_entity.pdbx_description
1 polymer ?
#
loop_
_entity_poly.entity_id
_entity_poly.type
_entity_poly.pdbx_seq_one_letter_code
_entity_poly.pdbx_strand_id
1 'polypeptide(L)'
;MASNFTHTLHDLSLDEYREELLARGYSNWEQLMAITEQELLDLEIRPGSRRKLQRAIARFFQWPDCQPLPSATELERFRQRKFSILTSKPLSSRAPVALRKSKPTSSITD
;
A
#
# COMPACT_ATOMS: atom_id res chain seq x y z
N MET A 1 -14.07 -22.53 -0.84
CA MET A 1 -14.43 -21.10 -1.00
C MET A 1 -13.34 -20.37 -1.78
N ALA A 2 -13.44 -20.27 -3.11
CA ALA A 2 -12.52 -19.49 -3.96
C ALA A 2 -13.15 -18.17 -4.45
N SER A 3 -14.37 -17.88 -3.99
CA SER A 3 -15.29 -16.87 -4.54
C SER A 3 -15.03 -15.44 -4.07
N ASN A 4 -14.22 -15.24 -3.03
CA ASN A 4 -14.05 -13.91 -2.45
C ASN A 4 -13.11 -13.04 -3.28
N PHE A 5 -12.04 -13.61 -3.86
CA PHE A 5 -11.02 -12.83 -4.58
C PHE A 5 -11.59 -12.16 -5.83
N THR A 6 -12.30 -12.91 -6.69
CA THR A 6 -12.94 -12.37 -7.90
C THR A 6 -14.02 -11.34 -7.56
N HIS A 7 -14.83 -11.60 -6.53
CA HIS A 7 -15.86 -10.64 -6.11
C HIS A 7 -15.24 -9.34 -5.60
N THR A 8 -14.16 -9.42 -4.80
CA THR A 8 -13.46 -8.22 -4.31
C THR A 8 -12.76 -7.44 -5.42
N LEU A 9 -12.16 -8.13 -6.41
CA LEU A 9 -11.60 -7.45 -7.58
C LEU A 9 -12.67 -6.75 -8.40
N HIS A 10 -13.82 -7.40 -8.60
CA HIS A 10 -14.96 -6.82 -9.30
C HIS A 10 -15.48 -5.56 -8.59
N ASP A 11 -15.69 -5.61 -7.27
CA ASP A 11 -16.13 -4.47 -6.46
C ASP A 11 -15.15 -3.29 -6.51
N LEU A 12 -13.85 -3.58 -6.59
CA LEU A 12 -12.80 -2.58 -6.68
C LEU A 12 -12.55 -2.07 -8.11
N SER A 13 -13.27 -2.61 -9.10
CA SER A 13 -13.04 -2.34 -10.52
C SER A 13 -11.60 -2.66 -10.93
N LEU A 14 -11.07 -3.79 -10.47
CA LEU A 14 -9.74 -4.33 -10.76
C LEU A 14 -9.79 -5.64 -11.56
N ASP A 15 -10.97 -6.03 -12.06
CA ASP A 15 -11.17 -7.27 -12.79
C ASP A 15 -10.30 -7.35 -14.06
N GLU A 16 -10.09 -6.22 -14.73
CA GLU A 16 -9.20 -6.11 -15.89
C GLU A 16 -7.72 -6.44 -15.57
N TYR A 17 -7.28 -6.25 -14.33
CA TYR A 17 -5.91 -6.53 -13.88
C TYR A 17 -5.77 -7.92 -13.23
N ARG A 18 -6.84 -8.74 -13.25
CA ARG A 18 -6.88 -10.01 -12.53
C ARG A 18 -5.79 -10.99 -12.98
N GLU A 19 -5.57 -11.13 -14.29
CA GLU A 19 -4.57 -12.06 -14.81
C GLU A 19 -3.16 -11.65 -14.42
N GLU A 20 -2.85 -10.35 -14.48
CA GLU A 20 -1.55 -9.81 -14.09
C GLU A 20 -1.30 -9.95 -12.58
N LEU A 21 -2.34 -9.74 -11.76
CA LEU A 21 -2.28 -9.96 -10.32
C LEU A 21 -2.03 -11.44 -9.99
N LEU A 22 -2.72 -12.37 -10.68
CA LEU A 22 -2.48 -13.80 -10.52
C LEU A 22 -1.07 -14.20 -10.98
N ALA A 23 -0.57 -13.63 -12.08
CA ALA A 23 0.78 -13.88 -12.59
C ALA A 23 1.88 -13.41 -11.60
N ARG A 24 1.62 -12.35 -10.83
CA ARG A 24 2.49 -11.90 -9.73
C ARG A 24 2.34 -12.72 -8.43
N GLY A 25 1.40 -13.65 -8.40
CA GLY A 25 1.16 -14.54 -7.27
C GLY A 25 0.13 -14.03 -6.26
N TYR A 26 -0.68 -13.02 -6.61
CA TYR A 26 -1.82 -12.59 -5.79
C TYR A 26 -3.05 -13.42 -6.14
N SER A 27 -3.33 -14.42 -5.30
CA SER A 27 -4.44 -15.37 -5.49
C SER A 27 -5.58 -15.20 -4.49
N ASN A 28 -5.39 -14.38 -3.45
CA ASN A 28 -6.37 -14.13 -2.40
C ASN A 28 -6.31 -12.69 -1.86
N TRP A 29 -7.31 -12.32 -1.06
CA TRP A 29 -7.43 -10.98 -0.48
C TRP A 29 -6.25 -10.64 0.45
N GLU A 30 -5.76 -11.60 1.24
CA GLU A 30 -4.64 -11.38 2.17
C GLU A 30 -3.35 -11.02 1.45
N GLN A 31 -3.07 -11.70 0.34
CA GLN A 31 -1.94 -11.41 -0.54
C GLN A 31 -2.15 -10.06 -1.24
N LEU A 32 -3.35 -9.76 -1.73
CA LEU A 32 -3.65 -8.48 -2.36
C LEU A 32 -3.50 -7.31 -1.37
N MET A 33 -3.85 -7.51 -0.11
CA MET A 33 -3.60 -6.55 0.97
C MET A 33 -2.11 -6.35 1.27
N ALA A 34 -1.21 -7.18 0.72
CA ALA A 34 0.25 -7.04 0.81
C ALA A 34 0.89 -6.37 -0.44
N ILE A 35 0.11 -6.04 -1.48
CA ILE A 35 0.61 -5.35 -2.68
C ILE A 35 1.21 -3.97 -2.35
N THR A 36 2.37 -3.66 -2.91
CA THR A 36 3.04 -2.38 -2.69
C THR A 36 2.56 -1.30 -3.66
N GLU A 37 2.75 -0.02 -3.32
CA GLU A 37 2.43 1.07 -4.24
C GLU A 37 3.28 1.00 -5.53
N GLN A 38 4.52 0.51 -5.43
CA GLN A 38 5.39 0.30 -6.58
C GLN A 38 4.79 -0.76 -7.52
N GLU A 39 4.33 -1.90 -6.98
CA GLU A 39 3.70 -2.93 -7.82
C GLU A 39 2.43 -2.42 -8.49
N LEU A 40 1.63 -1.59 -7.81
CA LEU A 40 0.46 -0.93 -8.41
C LEU A 40 0.83 0.09 -9.50
N LEU A 41 1.99 0.75 -9.38
CA LEU A 41 2.53 1.62 -10.41
C LEU A 41 3.04 0.82 -11.61
N ASP A 42 3.71 -0.30 -11.37
CA ASP A 42 4.23 -1.20 -12.40
C ASP A 42 3.13 -1.93 -13.18
N LEU A 43 1.92 -2.06 -12.62
CA LEU A 43 0.71 -2.55 -13.31
C LEU A 43 -0.03 -1.44 -14.07
N GLU A 44 0.51 -0.22 -14.06
CA GLU A 44 -0.10 0.97 -14.66
C GLU A 44 -1.56 1.21 -14.23
N ILE A 45 -1.95 0.71 -13.05
CA ILE A 45 -3.33 0.78 -12.58
C ILE A 45 -3.73 2.25 -12.42
N ARG A 46 -4.91 2.57 -12.93
CA ARG A 46 -5.48 3.91 -12.87
C ARG A 46 -5.48 4.45 -11.42
N PRO A 47 -5.16 5.75 -11.20
CA PRO A 47 -5.10 6.34 -9.86
C PRO A 47 -6.39 6.17 -9.04
N GLY A 48 -7.55 6.20 -9.70
CA GLY A 48 -8.85 5.99 -9.05
C GLY A 48 -9.00 4.59 -8.47
N SER A 49 -8.67 3.56 -9.24
CA SER A 49 -8.72 2.16 -8.79
C SER A 49 -7.70 1.87 -7.70
N ARG A 50 -6.49 2.46 -7.80
CA ARG A 50 -5.50 2.41 -6.72
C ARG A 50 -6.04 2.97 -5.40
N ARG A 51 -6.72 4.12 -5.44
CA ARG A 51 -7.33 4.71 -4.22
C ARG A 51 -8.47 3.87 -3.66
N LYS A 52 -9.29 3.23 -4.51
CA LYS A 52 -10.32 2.30 -4.04
C LYS A 52 -9.71 1.12 -3.30
N LEU A 53 -8.67 0.51 -3.88
CA LEU A 53 -7.96 -0.61 -3.25
C LEU A 53 -7.32 -0.18 -1.92
N GLN A 54 -6.57 0.92 -1.91
CA GLN A 54 -5.96 1.44 -0.70
C GLN A 54 -7.00 1.74 0.39
N ARG A 55 -8.17 2.28 0.02
CA ARG A 55 -9.26 2.53 0.97
C ARG A 55 -9.88 1.23 1.50
N ALA A 56 -10.06 0.22 0.65
CA ALA A 56 -10.56 -1.09 1.08
C ALA A 56 -9.59 -1.79 2.04
N ILE A 57 -8.29 -1.71 1.75
CA ILE A 57 -7.23 -2.18 2.65
C ILE A 57 -7.29 -1.41 3.98
N ALA A 58 -7.40 -0.08 3.93
CA ALA A 58 -7.50 0.76 5.14
C ALA A 58 -8.73 0.40 5.99
N ARG A 59 -9.90 0.20 5.37
CA ARG A 59 -11.13 -0.26 6.05
C ARG A 59 -10.95 -1.62 6.73
N PHE A 60 -10.24 -2.54 6.08
CA PHE A 60 -9.91 -3.84 6.68
C PHE A 60 -9.08 -3.68 7.97
N PHE A 61 -8.17 -2.71 7.99
CA PHE A 61 -7.41 -2.33 9.19
C PHE A 61 -8.19 -1.43 10.17
N GLN A 62 -9.51 -1.30 10.01
CA GLN A 62 -10.39 -0.46 10.84
C GLN A 62 -10.05 1.03 10.78
N TRP A 63 -9.47 1.50 9.66
CA TRP A 63 -9.25 2.91 9.44
C TRP A 63 -10.58 3.63 9.16
N PRO A 64 -10.92 4.70 9.88
CA PRO A 64 -12.19 5.38 9.71
C PRO A 64 -12.27 6.10 8.36
N ASP A 65 -13.44 6.03 7.71
CA ASP A 65 -13.68 6.69 6.42
C ASP A 65 -13.59 8.23 6.50
N CYS A 66 -13.85 8.79 7.68
CA CYS A 66 -13.73 10.22 7.97
C CYS A 66 -12.27 10.70 8.01
N GLN A 67 -11.29 9.78 8.00
CA GLN A 67 -9.87 10.14 7.93
C GLN A 67 -9.34 10.04 6.49
N PRO A 68 -8.34 10.89 6.14
CA PRO A 68 -7.66 10.78 4.85
C PRO A 68 -7.10 9.37 4.66
N LEU A 69 -6.89 8.95 3.40
CA LEU A 69 -6.18 7.69 3.17
C LEU A 69 -4.82 7.78 3.87
N PRO A 70 -4.42 6.74 4.63
CA PRO A 70 -3.10 6.71 5.23
C PRO A 70 -2.05 6.81 4.11
N SER A 71 -0.98 7.57 4.35
CA SER A 71 0.17 7.58 3.46
C SER A 71 0.72 6.16 3.30
N ALA A 72 1.43 5.88 2.21
CA ALA A 72 2.05 4.58 1.98
C ALA A 72 2.89 4.12 3.19
N THR A 73 3.63 5.05 3.80
CA THR A 73 4.42 4.80 5.01
C THR A 73 3.57 4.47 6.24
N GLU A 74 2.44 5.15 6.44
CA GLU A 74 1.53 4.85 7.56
C GLU A 74 0.87 3.49 7.36
N LEU A 75 0.34 3.23 6.16
CA LEU A 75 -0.29 1.97 5.82
C LEU A 75 0.69 0.80 6.01
N GLU A 76 1.95 0.99 5.61
CA GLU A 76 3.01 -0.01 5.81
C GLU A 76 3.32 -0.25 7.29
N ARG A 77 3.33 0.79 8.13
CA ARG A 77 3.45 0.61 9.59
C ARG A 77 2.27 -0.17 10.17
N PHE A 78 1.04 0.07 9.71
CA PHE A 78 -0.13 -0.67 10.16
C PHE A 78 -0.07 -2.14 9.75
N ARG A 79 0.37 -2.40 8.51
CA ARG A 79 0.65 -3.75 8.04
C ARG A 79 1.68 -4.44 8.92
N GLN A 80 2.85 -3.84 9.13
CA GLN A 80 3.90 -4.42 9.97
C GLN A 80 3.43 -4.73 11.39
N ARG A 81 2.55 -3.90 11.96
CA ARG A 81 2.00 -4.11 13.31
C ARG A 81 0.98 -5.25 13.39
N LYS A 82 0.35 -5.63 12.27
CA LYS A 82 -0.66 -6.70 12.19
C LYS A 82 -0.14 -7.99 11.54
N PHE A 83 0.85 -7.91 10.64
CA PHE A 83 1.42 -9.01 9.85
C PHE A 83 2.78 -9.50 10.35
N SER A 84 3.31 -8.97 11.46
CA SER A 84 4.54 -9.43 12.13
C SER A 84 4.55 -10.90 12.56
N ILE A 85 3.48 -11.66 12.28
CA ILE A 85 3.30 -13.07 12.63
C ILE A 85 3.30 -13.98 11.39
N LEU A 86 3.13 -13.48 10.14
CA LEU A 86 2.72 -14.34 9.01
C LEU A 86 3.51 -14.25 7.69
N THR A 87 4.48 -13.35 7.50
CA THR A 87 5.16 -13.27 6.19
C THR A 87 6.65 -12.99 6.29
N SER A 88 7.42 -13.93 5.77
CA SER A 88 8.88 -13.98 5.66
C SER A 88 9.43 -13.30 4.41
N LYS A 89 8.68 -12.39 3.77
CA LYS A 89 9.20 -11.59 2.65
C LYS A 89 9.79 -10.30 3.20
N PRO A 90 11.13 -10.16 3.26
CA PRO A 90 11.76 -8.95 3.76
C PRO A 90 11.39 -7.79 2.85
N LEU A 91 10.75 -6.78 3.46
CA LEU A 91 10.43 -5.52 2.83
C LEU A 91 11.74 -4.90 2.34
N SER A 92 11.88 -4.81 1.02
CA SER A 92 13.06 -4.28 0.35
C SER A 92 13.47 -2.95 1.00
N SER A 93 14.66 -2.99 1.59
CA SER A 93 15.40 -1.85 2.12
C SER A 93 15.38 -0.69 1.13
N ARG A 94 14.60 0.34 1.44
CA ARG A 94 14.84 1.67 0.89
C ARG A 94 14.69 2.67 2.02
N ALA A 95 15.84 3.09 2.51
CA ALA A 95 16.05 4.04 3.60
C ALA A 95 15.14 5.27 3.49
N PRO A 96 14.77 5.89 4.64
CA PRO A 96 14.04 7.15 4.62
C PRO A 96 14.86 8.17 3.84
N VAL A 97 14.25 8.77 2.81
CA VAL A 97 14.82 9.95 2.17
C VAL A 97 14.83 11.05 3.24
N ALA A 98 16.00 11.25 3.84
CA ALA A 98 16.22 12.32 4.79
C ALA A 98 16.04 13.64 4.02
N LEU A 99 14.89 14.27 4.19
CA LEU A 99 14.66 15.64 3.76
C LEU A 99 15.57 16.53 4.61
N ARG A 100 16.80 16.73 4.13
CA ARG A 100 17.76 17.71 4.64
C ARG A 100 17.13 19.10 4.50
N LYS A 101 16.49 19.61 5.54
CA LYS A 101 16.37 21.07 5.73
C LYS A 101 17.66 21.54 6.40
N SER A 102 18.57 22.03 5.58
CA SER A 102 19.74 22.79 6.00
C SER A 102 19.33 23.99 6.84
N LYS A 103 19.86 24.06 8.05
CA LYS A 103 19.97 25.29 8.85
C LYS A 103 21.46 25.52 9.08
N PRO A 104 21.97 26.70 8.72
CA PRO A 104 22.99 27.31 9.56
C PRO A 104 22.56 28.72 9.94
N THR A 105 22.38 28.90 11.24
CA THR A 105 22.63 30.17 11.93
C THR A 105 24.11 30.50 11.81
N SER A 106 24.44 31.72 11.38
CA SER A 106 25.67 32.40 11.80
C SER A 106 25.42 33.89 11.75
N SER A 107 25.24 34.42 12.96
CA SER A 107 25.53 35.78 13.38
C SER A 107 26.90 36.20 12.86
N ILE A 108 26.97 37.35 12.19
CA ILE A 108 28.20 38.10 12.00
C ILE A 108 28.04 39.43 12.72
N THR A 109 28.92 39.60 13.69
CA THR A 109 29.24 40.81 14.41
C THR A 109 30.33 41.53 13.63
N ASP A 110 30.08 42.78 13.24
CA ASP A 110 31.00 43.92 13.44
C ASP A 110 30.16 45.21 13.38
#